data_AF-R5X6E4-F1
#
_entry.id   AF-R5X6E4-F1
#
_cell.length_a   1.000
_cell.length_b   1.000
_cell.length_c   1.000
_cell.angle_alpha   90.00
_cell.angle_beta   90.00
_cell.angle_gamma   90.00
#
_symmetry.space_group_name_H-M   'P 1'
#
loop_
_entity.id
_entity.type
_entity.pdbx_description
1 polymer ?
#
loop_
_entity_poly.entity_id
_entity_poly.type
_entity_poly.pdbx_seq_one_letter_code
_entity_poly.pdbx_strand_id
1 'polypeptide(L)'
;MNSDDTYNAMRDNLDKIDIDEKDGNYIISISKDSEFLKDAMKKQLANSNAAGGQIGNDVKIENIAVKYIVDKNTYLASSSTVSFDFEMQGMKISMEMDAKMSNINNVTDIVVPEEALNAKEIPHQ
;
A
#
# COMPACT_ATOMS: atom_id res chain seq x y z
N MET A 1 5.15 3.69 9.93
CA MET A 1 5.70 4.02 8.60
C MET A 1 6.70 5.13 8.81
N ASN A 2 7.97 4.95 8.47
CA ASN A 2 8.83 6.13 8.28
C ASN A 2 8.58 6.60 6.84
N SER A 3 7.61 7.49 6.66
CA SER A 3 7.15 7.99 5.36
C SER A 3 8.30 8.49 4.49
N ASP A 4 9.36 8.97 5.14
CA ASP A 4 10.49 9.64 4.52
C ASP A 4 11.36 8.66 3.74
N ASP A 5 11.57 7.44 4.23
CA ASP A 5 12.42 6.45 3.56
C ASP A 5 11.79 5.95 2.26
N THR A 6 10.49 5.66 2.27
CA THR A 6 9.75 5.25 1.07
C THR A 6 9.63 6.40 0.07
N TYR A 7 9.36 7.61 0.55
CA TYR A 7 9.30 8.80 -0.31
C TYR A 7 10.65 9.07 -0.98
N ASN A 8 11.74 9.07 -0.22
CA ASN A 8 13.08 9.32 -0.75
C ASN A 8 13.48 8.24 -1.76
N ALA A 9 13.19 6.96 -1.49
CA ALA A 9 13.46 5.89 -2.44
C ALA A 9 12.74 6.11 -3.79
N MET A 10 11.48 6.55 -3.77
CA MET A 10 10.74 6.87 -5.00
C MET A 10 11.29 8.12 -5.70
N ARG A 11 11.57 9.17 -4.93
CA ARG A 11 12.10 10.45 -5.44
C ARG A 11 13.48 10.31 -6.08
N ASP A 12 14.34 9.47 -5.51
CA ASP A 12 15.71 9.27 -5.99
C ASP A 12 15.79 8.30 -7.17
N ASN A 13 14.69 7.62 -7.51
CA ASN A 13 14.60 6.62 -8.59
C ASN A 13 13.48 6.93 -9.59
N LEU A 14 13.13 8.21 -9.78
CA LEU A 14 12.09 8.63 -10.72
C LEU A 14 12.36 8.16 -12.16
N ASP A 15 13.62 7.97 -12.55
CA ASP A 15 14.04 7.43 -13.85
C ASP A 15 13.61 5.97 -14.09
N LYS A 16 13.22 5.26 -13.03
CA LYS A 16 12.79 3.86 -13.05
C LYS A 16 11.28 3.71 -12.88
N ILE A 17 10.54 4.82 -12.90
CA ILE A 17 9.09 4.85 -12.77
C ILE A 17 8.50 5.23 -14.13
N ASP A 18 7.67 4.33 -14.66
CA ASP A 18 6.94 4.56 -15.89
C ASP A 18 5.66 5.34 -15.59
N ILE A 19 5.37 6.33 -16.42
CA ILE A 19 4.13 7.12 -16.35
C ILE A 19 3.49 7.13 -17.73
N ASP A 20 2.35 6.46 -17.84
CA ASP A 20 1.50 6.48 -19.01
C ASP A 20 0.27 7.36 -18.76
N GLU A 21 -0.36 7.80 -19.85
CA GLU A 21 -1.64 8.50 -19.80
C GLU A 21 -2.72 7.71 -20.54
N LYS A 22 -3.84 7.46 -19.86
CA LYS A 22 -4.96 6.75 -20.47
C LYS A 22 -6.28 7.13 -19.82
N ASP A 23 -7.32 7.33 -20.63
CA ASP A 23 -8.70 7.54 -20.17
C ASP A 23 -8.83 8.64 -19.10
N GLY A 24 -8.08 9.75 -19.25
CA GLY A 24 -8.09 10.85 -18.29
C GLY A 24 -7.33 10.60 -16.97
N ASN A 25 -6.56 9.53 -16.90
CA ASN A 25 -5.74 9.15 -15.74
C ASN A 25 -4.25 9.06 -16.10
N TYR A 26 -3.39 9.30 -15.12
CA TYR A 26 -2.01 8.83 -15.12
C TYR A 26 -1.98 7.38 -14.61
N ILE A 27 -1.26 6.52 -15.31
CA ILE A 27 -0.93 5.17 -14.88
C ILE A 27 0.55 5.20 -14.50
N ILE A 28 0.83 5.13 -13.21
CA ILE A 28 2.20 5.14 -12.67
C ILE A 28 2.57 3.70 -12.35
N SER A 29 3.66 3.18 -12.91
CA SER A 29 4.10 1.80 -12.67
C SER A 29 5.58 1.67 -12.39
N ILE A 30 5.91 0.70 -11.53
CA ILE A 30 7.27 0.27 -11.23
C ILE A 30 7.35 -1.21 -11.54
N SER A 31 8.31 -1.59 -12.38
CA SER A 31 8.46 -2.96 -12.88
C SER A 31 8.90 -3.95 -11.79
N LYS A 32 8.63 -5.23 -12.05
CA LYS A 32 8.81 -6.36 -11.12
C LYS A 32 10.24 -6.54 -10.59
N ASP A 33 11.24 -6.11 -11.37
CA ASP A 33 12.66 -6.32 -11.10
C ASP A 33 13.33 -5.11 -10.44
N SER A 34 12.54 -4.20 -9.88
CA SER A 34 13.06 -2.96 -9.30
C SER A 34 13.79 -3.20 -7.96
N GLU A 35 15.12 -3.17 -8.00
CA GLU A 35 15.97 -3.32 -6.81
C GLU A 35 15.72 -2.25 -5.75
N PHE A 36 15.48 -0.99 -6.15
CA PHE A 36 15.21 0.08 -5.18
C PHE A 36 13.90 -0.15 -4.43
N LEU A 37 12.91 -0.74 -5.10
CA LEU A 37 11.62 -1.04 -4.51
C LEU A 37 11.71 -2.26 -3.57
N LYS A 38 12.53 -3.27 -3.92
CA LYS A 38 12.85 -4.39 -3.02
C LYS A 38 13.52 -3.89 -1.74
N ASP A 39 14.49 -2.99 -1.86
CA ASP A 39 15.20 -2.42 -0.71
C ASP A 39 14.30 -1.56 0.18
N ALA A 40 13.46 -0.72 -0.42
CA ALA A 40 12.47 0.06 0.31
C ALA A 40 11.50 -0.84 1.10
N MET A 41 11.04 -1.94 0.49
CA MET A 41 10.14 -2.89 1.13
C MET A 41 10.81 -3.65 2.27
N LYS A 42 12.08 -4.09 2.10
CA LYS A 42 12.85 -4.73 3.18
C LYS A 42 13.01 -3.80 4.39
N LYS A 43 13.38 -2.53 4.16
CA LYS A 43 13.48 -1.51 5.22
C LYS A 43 12.16 -1.33 5.94
N GLN A 44 11.05 -1.30 5.20
CA GLN A 44 9.72 -1.17 5.77
C GLN A 44 9.32 -2.38 6.62
N LEU A 45 9.61 -3.61 6.15
CA LEU A 45 9.34 -4.84 6.90
C LEU A 45 10.15 -4.90 8.20
N ALA A 46 11.44 -4.54 8.15
CA ALA A 46 12.31 -4.48 9.32
C ALA A 46 11.83 -3.47 10.38
N ASN A 47 11.22 -2.37 9.95
CA ASN A 47 10.69 -1.31 10.82
C ASN A 47 9.29 -1.61 11.38
N SER A 48 8.68 -2.75 11.04
CA SER A 48 7.35 -3.12 11.53
C SER A 48 7.42 -3.90 12.84
N ASN A 49 6.71 -3.44 13.88
CA ASN A 49 6.63 -4.09 15.19
C ASN A 49 5.87 -5.44 15.17
N ALA A 50 5.35 -5.87 14.01
CA ALA A 50 4.55 -7.08 13.86
C ALA A 50 5.43 -8.25 13.42
N ALA A 51 6.00 -9.04 14.34
CA ALA A 51 6.85 -10.21 14.03
C ALA A 51 8.00 -9.98 13.02
N GLY A 52 8.23 -8.73 12.59
CA GLY A 52 9.07 -8.29 11.48
C GLY A 52 10.56 -8.31 11.80
N GLY A 53 10.91 -8.38 13.09
CA GLY A 53 12.28 -8.62 13.53
C GLY A 53 12.80 -10.02 13.17
N GLN A 54 11.91 -11.03 13.01
CA GLN A 54 12.29 -12.37 12.55
C GLN A 54 12.03 -12.55 11.05
N ILE A 55 10.96 -11.95 10.52
CA ILE A 55 10.57 -12.08 9.10
C ILE A 55 11.45 -11.21 8.18
N GLY A 56 11.93 -10.05 8.64
CA GLY A 56 12.65 -9.09 7.80
C GLY A 56 14.02 -9.57 7.26
N ASN A 57 14.70 -10.48 7.96
CA ASN A 57 16.01 -10.98 7.55
C ASN A 57 15.94 -12.27 6.69
N ASP A 58 14.92 -13.10 6.88
CA ASP A 58 14.78 -14.40 6.19
C ASP A 58 13.85 -14.33 4.96
N VAL A 59 13.23 -13.19 4.69
CA VAL A 59 12.39 -12.98 3.51
C VAL A 59 13.23 -12.55 2.31
N LYS A 60 13.34 -13.46 1.34
CA LYS A 60 13.92 -13.16 0.03
C LYS A 60 12.82 -12.66 -0.89
N ILE A 61 12.75 -11.35 -1.09
CA ILE A 61 11.87 -10.74 -2.09
C ILE A 61 12.44 -11.06 -3.48
N GLU A 62 11.73 -11.86 -4.28
CA GLU A 62 12.13 -12.21 -5.64
C GLU A 62 11.71 -11.09 -6.60
N ASN A 63 10.43 -10.70 -6.56
CA ASN A 63 9.85 -9.67 -7.43
C ASN A 63 8.92 -8.74 -6.65
N ILE A 64 8.84 -7.49 -7.09
CA ILE A 64 7.86 -6.52 -6.60
C ILE A 64 7.46 -5.56 -7.71
N ALA A 65 6.17 -5.44 -7.99
CA ALA A 65 5.64 -4.43 -8.90
C ALA A 65 4.52 -3.64 -8.24
N VAL A 66 4.48 -2.35 -8.57
CA VAL A 66 3.52 -1.39 -8.05
C VAL A 66 2.90 -0.67 -9.22
N LYS A 67 1.58 -0.47 -9.16
CA LYS A 67 0.82 0.31 -10.13
C LYS A 67 -0.15 1.21 -9.39
N TYR A 68 -0.20 2.48 -9.78
CA TYR A 68 -1.20 3.44 -9.33
C TYR A 68 -1.98 3.97 -10.53
N ILE A 69 -3.27 4.22 -10.31
CA ILE A 69 -4.11 5.00 -11.21
C ILE A 69 -4.41 6.32 -10.50
N VAL A 70 -4.06 7.43 -11.13
CA VAL A 70 -4.19 8.79 -10.59
C VAL A 70 -5.02 9.63 -11.54
N ASP A 71 -6.08 10.24 -11.05
CA ASP A 71 -6.92 11.13 -11.86
C ASP A 71 -6.13 12.38 -12.27
N LYS A 72 -6.12 12.72 -13.57
CA LYS A 72 -5.29 13.83 -14.08
C LYS A 72 -5.78 15.21 -13.63
N ASN A 73 -7.05 15.35 -13.28
CA ASN A 73 -7.66 16.64 -12.95
C ASN A 73 -7.46 16.98 -11.47
N THR A 74 -7.53 15.97 -10.61
CA THR A 74 -7.48 16.09 -9.15
C THR A 74 -6.16 15.66 -8.54
N TYR A 75 -5.33 14.91 -9.29
CA TYR A 75 -4.09 14.28 -8.83
C TYR A 75 -4.28 13.31 -7.65
N LEU A 76 -5.52 12.82 -7.45
CA LEU A 76 -5.84 11.85 -6.43
C LEU A 76 -5.71 10.42 -6.99
N ALA A 77 -5.08 9.54 -6.23
CA ALA A 77 -5.01 8.13 -6.56
C ALA A 77 -6.39 7.48 -6.40
N SER A 78 -6.91 6.90 -7.48
CA SER A 78 -8.21 6.20 -7.52
C SER A 78 -8.07 4.71 -7.22
N SER A 79 -6.91 4.12 -7.55
CA SER A 79 -6.58 2.75 -7.19
C SER A 79 -5.09 2.48 -7.16
N SER A 80 -4.71 1.41 -6.47
CA SER A 80 -3.37 0.85 -6.51
C SER A 80 -3.40 -0.66 -6.59
N THR A 81 -2.47 -1.24 -7.33
CA THR A 81 -2.19 -2.68 -7.33
C THR A 81 -0.73 -2.87 -6.92
N VAL A 82 -0.49 -3.73 -5.93
CA VAL A 82 0.85 -4.13 -5.51
C VAL A 82 0.96 -5.64 -5.61
N SER A 83 1.97 -6.12 -6.33
CA SER A 83 2.25 -7.55 -6.46
C SER A 83 3.65 -7.84 -5.95
N PHE A 84 3.80 -8.93 -5.21
CA PHE A 84 5.09 -9.32 -4.65
C PHE A 84 5.23 -10.84 -4.57
N ASP A 85 6.40 -11.31 -5.00
CA ASP A 85 6.83 -12.69 -4.89
C ASP A 85 7.96 -12.77 -3.86
N PHE A 86 7.82 -13.63 -2.87
CA PHE A 86 8.87 -13.85 -1.89
C PHE A 86 9.00 -15.31 -1.49
N GLU A 87 10.20 -15.67 -1.06
CA GLU A 87 10.52 -16.97 -0.50
C GLU A 87 10.71 -16.85 1.01
N MET A 88 10.04 -17.72 1.75
CA MET A 88 10.16 -17.84 3.21
C MET A 88 10.27 -19.31 3.59
N GLN A 89 11.37 -19.70 4.24
CA GLN A 89 11.64 -21.08 4.67
C GLN A 89 11.51 -22.13 3.54
N GLY A 90 11.93 -21.77 2.31
CA GLY A 90 11.83 -22.64 1.13
C GLY A 90 10.45 -22.72 0.47
N MET A 91 9.44 -22.00 1.00
CA MET A 91 8.14 -21.85 0.36
C MET A 91 8.09 -20.55 -0.43
N LYS A 92 7.67 -20.63 -1.70
CA LYS A 92 7.40 -19.47 -2.56
C LYS A 92 5.96 -19.01 -2.36
N ILE A 93 5.79 -17.72 -2.07
CA ILE A 93 4.50 -17.08 -1.86
C ILE A 93 4.38 -15.92 -2.84
N SER A 94 3.30 -15.90 -3.61
CA SER A 94 2.92 -14.78 -4.47
C SER A 94 1.69 -14.12 -3.90
N MET A 95 1.73 -12.80 -3.76
CA MET A 95 0.61 -12.00 -3.28
C MET A 95 0.33 -10.86 -4.25
N GLU A 96 -0.96 -10.56 -4.42
CA GLU A 96 -1.44 -9.39 -5.15
C GLU A 96 -2.47 -8.68 -4.26
N MET A 97 -2.32 -7.36 -4.12
CA MET A 97 -3.20 -6.51 -3.34
C MET A 97 -3.75 -5.41 -4.23
N ASP A 98 -5.06 -5.39 -4.39
CA ASP A 98 -5.78 -4.31 -5.05
C ASP A 98 -6.46 -3.42 -4.01
N ALA A 99 -6.21 -2.12 -4.11
CA ALA A 99 -6.92 -1.11 -3.35
C ALA A 99 -7.66 -0.16 -4.30
N LYS A 100 -8.90 0.15 -3.97
CA LYS A 100 -9.68 1.21 -4.63
C LYS A 100 -10.00 2.28 -3.60
N MET A 101 -9.72 3.52 -3.96
CA MET A 101 -10.04 4.68 -3.15
C MET A 101 -11.23 5.41 -3.78
N SER A 102 -12.26 5.63 -2.99
CA SER A 102 -13.47 6.34 -3.38
C SER A 102 -13.87 7.32 -2.28
N ASN A 103 -14.79 8.24 -2.59
CA ASN A 103 -15.29 9.25 -1.64
C ASN A 103 -14.18 10.11 -1.01
N ILE A 104 -13.08 10.35 -1.73
CA ILE A 104 -11.97 11.17 -1.24
C ILE A 104 -12.47 12.60 -1.00
N ASN A 105 -12.19 13.14 0.18
CA ASN A 105 -12.67 14.45 0.65
C ASN A 105 -14.20 14.58 0.78
N ASN A 106 -14.94 13.47 0.80
CA ASN A 106 -16.38 13.48 1.07
C ASN A 106 -16.62 13.14 2.55
N VAL A 107 -16.95 14.15 3.35
CA VAL A 107 -17.37 13.98 4.74
C VAL A 107 -18.89 14.02 4.76
N THR A 108 -19.51 12.85 4.89
CA THR A 108 -20.94 12.73 5.20
C THR A 108 -21.17 12.87 6.70
N ASP A 109 -22.36 13.32 7.10
CA ASP A 109 -22.73 13.33 8.52
C ASP A 109 -22.56 11.94 9.14
N ILE A 110 -21.93 11.88 10.32
CA ILE A 110 -21.84 10.65 11.11
C ILE A 110 -23.18 10.52 11.85
N VAL A 111 -24.03 9.62 11.36
CA VAL A 111 -25.30 9.29 12.01
C VAL A 111 -25.05 8.16 13.00
N VAL A 112 -25.41 8.36 14.26
CA VAL A 112 -25.40 7.29 15.27
C VAL A 112 -26.46 6.25 14.86
N PRO A 113 -26.12 4.96 14.73
CA PRO A 113 -27.11 3.93 14.42
C PRO A 113 -28.22 3.91 15.47
N GLU A 114 -29.48 3.70 15.06
CA GLU A 114 -30.61 3.63 16.00
C GLU A 114 -30.39 2.57 17.08
N GLU A 115 -29.69 1.48 16.76
CA GLU A 115 -29.35 0.42 17.71
C GLU A 115 -28.45 0.91 18.84
N ALA A 116 -27.55 1.85 18.56
CA ALA A 116 -26.70 2.46 19.57
C ALA A 116 -27.48 3.49 20.43
N LEU A 117 -28.44 4.19 19.82
CA LEU A 117 -29.35 5.10 20.55
C LEU A 117 -30.35 4.34 21.44
N ASN A 118 -30.76 3.15 21.00
CA ASN A 118 -31.77 2.31 21.68
C ASN A 118 -31.15 1.21 22.55
N ALA A 119 -29.83 1.21 22.74
CA ALA A 119 -29.14 0.19 23.53
C ALA A 119 -29.61 0.23 25.00
N LYS A 120 -29.95 -0.94 25.56
CA LYS A 120 -30.26 -1.05 26.99
C LYS A 120 -28.99 -0.83 27.80
N GLU A 121 -29.04 0.07 28.78
CA GLU A 121 -27.98 0.23 29.76
C GLU A 121 -27.71 -1.11 30.45
N ILE A 122 -26.43 -1.51 30.49
CA ILE A 122 -26.00 -2.65 31.30
C ILE A 122 -25.86 -2.13 32.73
N PRO A 123 -26.65 -2.62 33.71
CA PRO A 123 -26.55 -2.15 35.08
C PRO A 123 -25.15 -2.40 35.63
N HIS A 124 -24.56 -1.39 36.27
CA HIS A 124 -23.27 -1.51 36.96
C HIS A 124 -23.38 -2.53 38.10
N GLN A 125 -22.39 -3.43 38.21
CA GLN A 125 -22.25 -4.39 39.32
C GLN A 125 -21.64 -3.73 40.56
#